data_AF-A0A846PK71-F1
#
_entry.id   AF-A0A846PK71-F1
#
_cell.length_a   1.000
_cell.length_b   1.000
_cell.length_c   1.000
_cell.angle_alpha   90.00
_cell.angle_beta   90.00
_cell.angle_gamma   90.00
#
_symmetry.space_group_name_H-M   'P 1'
#
loop_
_entity.id
_entity.type
_entity.pdbx_description
1 polymer ?
#
loop_
_entity_poly.entity_id
_entity_poly.type
_entity_poly.pdbx_seq_one_letter_code
_entity_poly.pdbx_strand_id
1 'polypeptide(L)'
;MEEWRKWKHITKLDPDRKITHDIIEDIIESGTDAIMISGTQNITKENVINLLEMLKEYDIPKVLEPASPIGLVYKNIDWLFVPSVFNT
;
A
#
# COMPACT_ATOMS: atom_id res chain seq x y z
N MET A 1 -3.79 -18.56 -12.54
CA MET A 1 -4.47 -17.27 -12.32
C MET A 1 -3.67 -16.53 -11.28
N GLU A 2 -3.33 -15.26 -11.52
CA GLU A 2 -2.62 -14.43 -10.54
C GLU A 2 -3.42 -14.36 -9.24
N GLU A 3 -2.72 -14.44 -8.10
CA GLU A 3 -3.36 -14.55 -6.78
C GLU A 3 -4.24 -13.35 -6.44
N TRP A 4 -3.82 -12.15 -6.86
CA TRP A 4 -4.56 -10.90 -6.62
C TRP A 4 -5.98 -10.90 -7.20
N ARG A 5 -6.24 -11.71 -8.23
CA ARG A 5 -7.58 -11.83 -8.84
C ARG A 5 -8.60 -12.53 -7.92
N LYS A 6 -8.14 -13.18 -6.84
CA LYS A 6 -8.99 -13.81 -5.84
C LYS A 6 -9.31 -12.90 -4.66
N TRP A 7 -8.58 -11.79 -4.50
CA TRP A 7 -8.81 -10.83 -3.41
C TRP A 7 -10.22 -10.24 -3.52
N LYS A 8 -10.87 -10.10 -2.38
CA LYS A 8 -12.22 -9.52 -2.22
C LYS A 8 -12.16 -8.16 -1.55
N HIS A 9 -11.13 -7.90 -0.74
CA HIS A 9 -10.96 -6.68 0.01
C HIS A 9 -9.49 -6.24 0.05
N ILE A 10 -9.25 -4.95 -0.18
CA ILE A 10 -7.92 -4.34 -0.06
C ILE A 10 -8.06 -3.10 0.82
N THR A 11 -7.25 -3.02 1.87
CA THR A 11 -7.16 -1.81 2.70
C THR A 11 -6.13 -0.86 2.10
N LYS A 12 -6.56 0.34 1.74
CA LYS A 12 -5.67 1.39 1.21
C LYS A 12 -5.19 2.29 2.34
N LEU A 13 -3.87 2.43 2.44
CA LEU A 13 -3.17 3.27 3.41
C LEU A 13 -2.48 4.43 2.71
N ASP A 14 -2.71 5.63 3.25
CA ASP A 14 -2.10 6.87 2.78
C ASP A 14 -0.83 7.16 3.59
N PRO A 15 0.37 7.15 2.96
CA PRO A 15 1.64 7.44 3.63
C PRO A 15 1.72 8.82 4.30
N ASP A 16 0.90 9.79 3.89
CA ASP A 16 0.89 11.13 4.50
C ASP A 16 0.10 11.16 5.82
N ARG A 17 -0.62 10.08 6.15
CA ARG A 17 -1.41 10.01 7.38
C ARG A 17 -0.61 9.41 8.52
N LYS A 18 -0.95 9.85 9.74
CA LYS A 18 -0.44 9.24 10.97
C LYS A 18 -1.00 7.81 11.09
N ILE A 19 -0.13 6.83 10.89
CA ILE A 19 -0.41 5.41 11.06
C ILE A 19 0.41 4.93 12.26
N THR A 20 -0.24 4.26 13.21
CA THR A 20 0.39 3.66 14.39
C THR A 20 0.46 2.14 14.23
N HIS A 21 1.27 1.47 15.05
CA HIS A 21 1.32 0.00 15.06
C HIS A 21 -0.04 -0.61 15.39
N ASP A 22 -0.75 -0.09 16.40
CA ASP A 22 -2.10 -0.56 16.75
C ASP A 22 -3.07 -0.50 15.55
N ILE A 23 -3.01 0.56 14.74
CA ILE A 23 -3.84 0.67 13.53
C ILE A 23 -3.46 -0.40 12.50
N ILE A 24 -2.16 -0.71 12.36
CA ILE A 24 -1.72 -1.77 11.46
C ILE A 24 -2.21 -3.12 11.98
N GLU A 25 -2.08 -3.40 13.26
CA GLU A 25 -2.57 -4.65 13.87
C GLU A 25 -4.07 -4.83 13.64
N ASP A 26 -4.88 -3.81 13.92
CA ASP A 26 -6.33 -3.83 13.66
C ASP A 26 -6.64 -4.12 12.17
N ILE A 27 -5.87 -3.54 11.25
CA ILE A 27 -6.03 -3.78 9.81
C ILE A 27 -5.66 -5.22 9.43
N ILE A 28 -4.60 -5.77 10.01
CA ILE A 28 -4.18 -7.16 9.75
C ILE A 28 -5.24 -8.12 10.29
N GLU A 29 -5.73 -7.90 11.52
CA GLU A 29 -6.77 -8.72 12.15
C GLU A 29 -8.13 -8.62 11.46
N SER A 30 -8.37 -7.55 10.69
CA SER A 30 -9.60 -7.41 9.89
C SER A 30 -9.78 -8.49 8.82
N GLY A 31 -8.70 -9.18 8.45
CA GLY A 31 -8.71 -10.22 7.40
C GLY A 31 -8.73 -9.65 5.97
N THR A 32 -8.25 -8.41 5.78
CA THR A 32 -8.05 -7.85 4.43
C THR A 32 -7.08 -8.72 3.61
N ASP A 33 -7.33 -8.87 2.30
CA ASP A 33 -6.53 -9.77 1.47
C ASP A 33 -5.19 -9.14 1.04
N ALA A 34 -5.11 -7.81 1.05
CA ALA A 34 -3.90 -7.05 0.75
C ALA A 34 -3.93 -5.66 1.39
N ILE A 35 -2.76 -5.03 1.43
CA ILE A 35 -2.60 -3.62 1.76
C ILE A 35 -2.08 -2.88 0.54
N MET A 36 -2.73 -1.76 0.21
CA MET A 36 -2.30 -0.86 -0.85
C MET A 36 -1.75 0.44 -0.27
N ILE A 37 -0.48 0.71 -0.53
CA ILE A 37 0.19 1.95 -0.20
C ILE A 37 -0.11 2.94 -1.31
N SER A 38 -0.92 3.96 -1.02
CA SER A 38 -1.30 4.98 -2.01
C SER A 38 -1.93 6.20 -1.37
N GLY A 39 -1.56 7.36 -1.90
CA GLY A 39 -2.15 8.65 -1.54
C GLY A 39 -1.98 9.64 -2.70
N THR A 40 -2.39 10.89 -2.47
CA THR A 40 -2.48 11.89 -3.55
C THR A 40 -1.52 13.05 -3.37
N GLN A 41 -1.43 13.61 -2.16
CA GLN A 41 -0.61 14.77 -1.83
C GLN A 41 0.50 14.38 -0.86
N ASN A 42 1.61 15.12 -0.88
CA ASN A 42 2.74 14.97 0.04
C ASN A 42 3.35 13.56 0.11
N ILE A 43 3.15 12.74 -0.92
CA ILE A 43 3.79 11.44 -1.00
C ILE A 43 5.27 11.62 -1.28
N THR A 44 6.09 11.07 -0.39
CA THR A 44 7.54 11.08 -0.51
C THR A 44 8.05 9.64 -0.53
N LYS A 45 9.26 9.44 -1.04
CA LYS A 45 9.90 8.13 -0.92
C LYS A 45 10.07 7.71 0.55
N GLU A 46 10.31 8.66 1.44
CA GLU A 46 10.55 8.41 2.86
C GLU A 46 9.28 7.92 3.58
N ASN A 47 8.13 8.59 3.41
CA ASN A 47 6.92 8.15 4.08
C ASN A 47 6.39 6.80 3.54
N VAL A 48 6.60 6.52 2.24
CA VAL A 48 6.34 5.19 1.67
C VAL A 48 7.25 4.12 2.30
N ILE A 49 8.56 4.38 2.42
CA ILE A 49 9.50 3.43 3.04
C ILE A 49 9.12 3.18 4.50
N ASN A 50 8.84 4.24 5.27
CA ASN A 50 8.48 4.11 6.69
C ASN A 50 7.24 3.22 6.85
N LEU A 51 6.20 3.42 6.03
CA LEU A 51 5.01 2.58 6.07
C LEU A 51 5.33 1.12 5.66
N LEU A 52 6.15 0.91 4.64
CA LEU A 52 6.58 -0.44 4.24
C LEU A 52 7.42 -1.14 5.32
N GLU A 53 8.22 -0.39 6.08
CA GLU A 53 8.99 -0.92 7.21
C GLU A 53 8.06 -1.36 8.35
N MET A 54 7.03 -0.57 8.67
CA MET A 54 6.02 -0.97 9.67
C MET A 54 5.25 -2.23 9.23
N LEU A 55 5.03 -2.41 7.93
CA LEU A 55 4.33 -3.57 7.37
C LEU A 55 5.23 -4.80 7.16
N LYS A 56 6.54 -4.67 7.36
CA LYS A 56 7.53 -5.69 6.98
C LYS A 56 7.35 -7.01 7.76
N GLU A 57 6.88 -6.94 8.99
CA GLU A 57 6.73 -8.11 9.86
C GLU A 57 5.46 -8.93 9.57
N TYR A 58 4.56 -8.42 8.73
CA TYR A 58 3.30 -9.07 8.41
C TYR A 58 3.36 -9.75 7.03
N ASP A 59 2.99 -11.03 7.01
CA ASP A 59 2.86 -11.83 5.79
C ASP A 59 1.54 -11.54 5.07
N ILE A 60 1.42 -10.31 4.58
CA ILE A 60 0.28 -9.83 3.80
C ILE A 60 0.79 -9.22 2.48
N PRO A 61 0.10 -9.43 1.34
CA PRO A 61 0.49 -8.80 0.08
C PRO A 61 0.49 -7.27 0.17
N LYS A 62 1.58 -6.66 -0.29
CA LYS A 62 1.81 -5.21 -0.28
C LYS A 62 1.83 -4.69 -1.72
N VAL A 63 0.90 -3.79 -2.02
CA VAL A 63 0.77 -3.15 -3.33
C VAL A 63 1.18 -1.70 -3.23
N LEU A 64 2.06 -1.21 -4.10
CA LEU A 64 2.29 0.22 -4.27
C LEU A 64 1.44 0.72 -5.45
N GLU A 65 0.62 1.75 -5.22
CA GLU A 65 -0.05 2.50 -6.29
C GLU A 65 0.46 3.95 -6.28
N PRO A 66 1.46 4.29 -7.11
CA PRO A 66 2.03 5.63 -7.14
C PRO A 66 1.16 6.58 -7.96
N ALA A 67 0.83 7.75 -7.39
CA ALA A 67 0.24 8.86 -8.13
C ALA A 67 1.26 9.60 -9.02
N SER A 68 2.56 9.47 -8.73
CA SER A 68 3.67 10.04 -9.51
C SER A 68 4.99 9.28 -9.23
N PRO A 69 6.06 9.49 -10.02
CA PRO A 69 7.35 8.86 -9.77
C PRO A 69 8.05 9.22 -8.44
N ILE A 70 7.61 10.28 -7.73
CA ILE A 70 8.29 10.82 -6.54
C ILE A 70 8.28 9.82 -5.35
N GLY A 71 7.23 9.00 -5.24
CA GLY A 71 7.07 7.99 -4.18
C GLY A 71 7.46 6.57 -4.59
N LEU A 72 8.12 6.38 -5.74
CA LEU A 72 8.31 5.06 -6.31
C LEU A 72 9.40 4.26 -5.56
N VAL A 73 9.00 3.10 -5.04
CA VAL A 73 9.86 2.14 -4.34
C VAL A 73 9.59 0.75 -4.90
N TYR A 74 10.64 -0.03 -5.15
CA TYR A 74 10.53 -1.39 -5.74
C TYR A 74 10.88 -2.52 -4.76
N LYS A 75 11.39 -2.18 -3.57
CA LYS A 75 11.76 -3.17 -2.55
C LYS A 75 10.60 -3.32 -1.55
N ASN A 76 10.42 -4.53 -1.02
CA ASN A 76 9.42 -4.86 -0.01
C ASN A 76 7.96 -4.63 -0.45
N ILE A 77 7.72 -4.68 -1.76
CA ILE A 77 6.38 -4.69 -2.37
C ILE A 77 6.25 -5.95 -3.22
N ASP A 78 5.03 -6.45 -3.32
CA ASP A 78 4.70 -7.63 -4.13
C ASP A 78 4.16 -7.22 -5.51
N TRP A 79 3.46 -6.08 -5.56
CA TRP A 79 2.84 -5.58 -6.78
C TRP A 79 2.98 -4.06 -6.94
N LEU A 80 3.09 -3.61 -8.19
CA LEU A 80 3.01 -2.21 -8.57
C LEU A 80 1.74 -2.01 -9.41
N PHE A 81 0.76 -1.29 -8.89
CA PHE A 81 -0.47 -0.96 -9.61
C PHE A 81 -0.35 0.45 -10.20
N VAL A 82 -0.33 0.56 -11.52
CA VAL A 82 -0.17 1.85 -12.21
C VAL A 82 -1.54 2.33 -12.69
N PRO A 83 -2.08 3.43 -12.13
CA PRO A 83 -3.39 3.92 -12.50
C PRO A 83 -3.38 4.58 -13.88
N SER A 84 -4.51 4.48 -14.58
CA SER A 84 -4.79 5.24 -15.81
C SER A 84 -6.16 5.91 -15.69
N VAL A 85 -6.21 7.23 -15.83
CA VAL A 85 -7.43 8.03 -15.70
C VAL A 85 -8.03 8.24 -17.10
N PHE A 86 -9.12 7.54 -17.40
CA PHE A 86 -9.72 7.52 -18.74
C PHE A 86 -10.76 8.62 -18.99
N ASN A 87 -11.22 9.29 -17.94
CA ASN A 87 -12.22 10.35 -18.03
C ASN A 87 -11.55 11.73 -18.13
N THR A 88 -11.17 12.09 -19.35
CA THR A 88 -10.80 13.46 -19.74
C THR A 88 -11.99 14.24 -20.24
#